data_AF-U2G6A7-F1
#
_entry.id   AF-U2G6A7-F1
#
_cell.length_a   1.000
_cell.length_b   1.000
_cell.length_c   1.000
_cell.angle_alpha   90.00
_cell.angle_beta   90.00
_cell.angle_gamma   90.00
#
_symmetry.space_group_name_H-M   'P 1'
#
loop_
_entity.id
_entity.type
_entity.pdbx_description
1 polymer ?
#
loop_
_entity_poly.entity_id
_entity_poly.type
_entity_poly.pdbx_seq_one_letter_code
_entity_poly.pdbx_strand_id
1 'polypeptide(L)'
;MSEMLFFVITTIVKAVVILAVMASLAGLATYAERKVLAYMQRRVGPDMVGPAGVLQIVADMIKLFTKEDIVPANANKFIFLIAPLISAIAAFAALAPVPFLPEFEVFGHTIRPILADINVGVLYIAGVAAVCVFSPLAAGLASYNKFALISAARAVVALLSFEVVAGMALLSVVMVTSSLSLVDINNYQKGIFNWLIFKQPLAFVLFVMASFVECNRTPFCLTENETEIVAGYGTEYSGMRWAMFFIGEYTNMIAASIIITLLFLGGFNEFLFIPGGLMILLKSSLVFFFFLWTRASWPHLRVDQLSMLCWKILLPLGILNVVITGFALLI
;
A
#
# COMPACT_ATOMS: atom_id res chain seq x y z
N MET A 1 -19.08 -28.17 17.62
CA MET A 1 -19.30 -26.79 17.14
C MET A 1 -19.90 -26.90 15.74
N SER A 2 -20.98 -26.18 15.40
CA SER A 2 -21.48 -26.25 14.02
C SER A 2 -20.38 -25.77 13.07
N GLU A 3 -20.25 -26.37 11.88
CA GLU A 3 -19.20 -26.00 10.92
C GLU A 3 -19.26 -24.50 10.59
N MET A 4 -20.47 -23.92 10.55
CA MET A 4 -20.69 -22.49 10.38
C MET A 4 -20.12 -21.66 11.53
N LEU A 5 -20.32 -22.07 12.80
CA LEU A 5 -19.78 -21.35 13.95
C LEU A 5 -18.25 -21.42 13.96
N PHE A 6 -17.67 -22.57 13.61
CA PHE A 6 -16.21 -22.72 13.49
C PHE A 6 -15.63 -21.83 12.39
N PHE A 7 -16.28 -21.78 11.23
CA PHE A 7 -15.86 -20.91 10.12
C PHE A 7 -15.91 -19.43 10.51
N VAL A 8 -17.01 -18.98 11.13
CA VAL A 8 -17.17 -17.58 11.57
C VAL A 8 -16.13 -17.20 12.62
N ILE A 9 -15.95 -18.03 13.65
CA ILE A 9 -14.95 -17.77 14.71
C ILE A 9 -13.55 -17.71 14.12
N THR A 10 -13.18 -18.68 13.26
CA THR A 10 -11.87 -18.73 12.62
C THR A 10 -11.62 -17.47 11.77
N THR A 11 -12.63 -17.01 11.04
CA THR A 11 -12.52 -15.81 10.19
C THR A 11 -12.35 -14.55 11.05
N ILE A 12 -13.10 -14.41 12.14
CA ILE A 12 -12.97 -13.28 13.07
C ILE A 12 -11.58 -13.27 13.71
N VAL A 13 -11.10 -14.42 14.18
CA VAL A 13 -9.75 -14.52 14.77
C VAL A 13 -8.69 -14.14 13.75
N LYS A 14 -8.77 -14.65 12.51
CA LYS A 14 -7.86 -14.26 11.43
C LYS A 14 -7.90 -12.75 11.16
N ALA A 15 -9.09 -12.16 11.05
CA ALA A 15 -9.25 -10.73 10.82
C ALA A 15 -8.59 -9.89 11.93
N VAL A 16 -8.85 -10.23 13.19
CA VAL A 16 -8.28 -9.53 14.35
C VAL A 16 -6.76 -9.65 14.37
N VAL A 17 -6.22 -10.84 14.09
CA VAL A 17 -4.76 -11.07 14.03
C VAL A 17 -4.13 -10.26 12.90
N ILE A 18 -4.70 -10.27 11.69
CA ILE A 18 -4.20 -9.49 10.55
C ILE A 18 -4.22 -7.99 10.88
N LEU A 19 -5.33 -7.49 11.41
CA LEU A 19 -5.45 -6.08 11.82
C LEU A 19 -4.39 -5.69 12.86
N ALA A 20 -4.23 -6.50 13.92
CA ALA A 20 -3.27 -6.22 14.99
C ALA A 20 -1.83 -6.26 14.49
N VAL A 21 -1.47 -7.25 13.67
CA VAL A 21 -0.13 -7.39 13.09
C VAL A 21 0.18 -6.23 12.15
N MET A 22 -0.73 -5.92 11.22
CA MET A 22 -0.51 -4.88 10.22
C MET A 22 -0.48 -3.48 10.84
N ALA A 23 -1.33 -3.19 11.82
CA ALA A 23 -1.26 -1.93 12.57
C ALA A 23 0.07 -1.81 13.34
N SER A 24 0.55 -2.90 13.95
CA SER A 24 1.85 -2.90 14.65
C SER A 24 3.01 -2.72 13.68
N LEU A 25 2.95 -3.37 12.51
CA LEU A 25 3.94 -3.20 11.44
C LEU A 25 3.93 -1.78 10.87
N ALA A 26 2.76 -1.13 10.74
CA ALA A 26 2.67 0.26 10.32
C ALA A 26 3.38 1.20 11.33
N GLY A 27 3.22 0.95 12.64
CA GLY A 27 3.97 1.66 13.68
C GLY A 27 5.49 1.44 13.55
N LEU A 28 5.91 0.19 13.39
CA LEU A 28 7.33 -0.17 13.17
C LEU A 28 7.91 0.42 11.88
N ALA A 29 7.11 0.50 10.83
CA ALA A 29 7.46 1.11 9.55
C ALA A 29 7.86 2.58 9.72
N THR A 30 7.14 3.35 10.54
CA THR A 30 7.50 4.75 10.83
C THR A 30 8.85 4.87 11.53
N TYR A 31 9.16 3.96 12.46
CA TYR A 31 10.45 3.92 13.15
C TYR A 31 11.58 3.49 12.21
N ALA A 32 11.35 2.47 11.39
CA ALA A 32 12.29 2.00 10.39
C ALA A 32 12.62 3.12 9.38
N GLU A 33 11.61 3.83 8.90
CA GLU A 33 11.75 4.98 8.02
C GLU A 33 12.66 6.07 8.64
N ARG A 34 12.42 6.46 9.89
CA ARG A 34 13.28 7.45 10.58
C ARG A 34 14.74 7.00 10.64
N LYS A 35 15.01 5.71 10.91
CA LYS A 35 16.39 5.20 10.96
C LYS A 35 17.04 5.12 9.59
N VAL A 36 16.35 4.57 8.59
CA VAL A 36 16.90 4.42 7.24
C VAL A 36 17.23 5.80 6.64
N LEU A 37 16.31 6.76 6.77
CA LEU A 37 16.54 8.13 6.29
C LEU A 37 17.71 8.81 7.02
N ALA A 38 17.83 8.62 8.33
CA ALA A 38 18.94 9.16 9.11
C ALA A 38 20.28 8.58 8.64
N TYR A 39 20.38 7.27 8.47
CA TYR A 39 21.60 6.62 8.01
C TYR A 39 22.00 7.05 6.59
N MET A 40 21.04 7.19 5.68
CA MET A 40 21.29 7.70 4.32
C MET A 40 21.81 9.15 4.34
N GLN A 41 21.35 9.96 5.29
CA GLN A 41 21.77 11.34 5.50
C GLN A 41 23.03 11.47 6.38
N ARG A 42 23.68 10.35 6.76
CA ARG A 42 24.83 10.30 7.68
C ARG A 42 24.56 10.99 9.04
N ARG A 43 23.34 10.87 9.56
CA ARG A 43 22.98 11.27 10.92
C ARG A 43 22.45 10.07 11.72
N VAL A 44 22.47 10.19 13.04
CA VAL A 44 21.92 9.16 13.92
C VAL A 44 20.40 9.26 13.92
N GLY A 45 19.72 8.12 13.78
CA GLY A 45 18.27 8.03 13.91
C GLY A 45 17.82 8.14 15.38
N PRO A 46 16.56 7.83 15.70
CA PRO A 46 16.08 7.79 17.08
C PRO A 46 16.94 6.85 17.94
N ASP A 47 17.53 7.39 19.02
CA ASP A 47 18.38 6.63 19.96
C ASP A 47 18.05 6.91 21.45
N MET A 48 17.18 7.89 21.72
CA MET A 48 16.95 8.40 23.08
C MET A 48 15.89 7.61 23.87
N VAL A 49 14.80 7.17 23.22
CA VAL A 49 13.64 6.58 23.90
C VAL A 49 13.74 5.05 23.87
N GLY A 50 14.33 4.48 24.90
CA GLY A 50 14.57 3.03 25.03
C GLY A 50 15.79 2.53 24.25
N PRO A 51 16.11 1.22 24.33
CA PRO A 51 17.26 0.66 23.63
C PRO A 51 17.12 0.85 22.12
N ALA A 52 18.07 1.56 21.52
CA ALA A 52 18.09 1.93 20.11
C ALA A 52 16.85 2.73 19.64
N GLY A 53 16.09 3.38 20.54
CA GLY A 53 14.94 4.22 20.17
C GLY A 53 13.63 3.48 19.86
N VAL A 54 13.52 2.17 20.13
CA VAL A 54 12.33 1.37 19.77
C VAL A 54 11.06 1.84 20.52
N LEU A 55 11.20 2.34 21.74
CA LEU A 55 10.06 2.82 22.54
C LEU A 55 9.47 4.14 22.01
N GLN A 56 10.08 4.75 20.99
CA GLN A 56 9.53 5.92 20.31
C GLN A 56 8.13 5.67 19.75
N ILE A 57 7.85 4.45 19.25
CA ILE A 57 6.54 4.10 18.68
C ILE A 57 5.47 4.20 19.78
N VAL A 58 5.77 3.69 20.98
CA VAL A 58 4.87 3.74 22.12
C VAL A 58 4.65 5.18 22.58
N ALA A 59 5.71 5.99 22.63
CA ALA A 59 5.60 7.41 22.97
C ALA A 59 4.74 8.19 21.96
N ASP A 60 4.93 7.94 20.66
CA ASP A 60 4.15 8.57 19.60
C ASP A 60 2.68 8.11 19.65
N MET A 61 2.41 6.83 19.94
CA MET A 61 1.05 6.34 20.16
C MET A 61 0.39 7.04 21.34
N ILE A 62 1.02 7.08 22.52
CA ILE A 62 0.47 7.73 23.71
C ILE A 62 0.18 9.21 23.42
N LYS A 63 1.11 9.89 22.73
CA LYS A 63 0.90 11.27 22.29
C LYS A 63 -0.34 11.40 21.42
N LEU A 64 -0.50 10.56 20.39
CA LEU A 64 -1.63 10.67 19.46
C LEU A 64 -2.98 10.34 20.13
N PHE A 65 -3.01 9.43 21.11
CA PHE A 65 -4.23 9.11 21.89
C PHE A 65 -4.60 10.19 22.90
N THR A 66 -3.61 10.84 23.51
CA THR A 66 -3.84 11.88 24.54
C THR A 66 -3.97 13.28 23.94
N LYS A 67 -3.57 13.46 22.68
CA LYS A 67 -3.66 14.74 21.99
C LYS A 67 -5.12 15.08 21.73
N GLU A 68 -5.47 16.32 22.04
CA GLU A 68 -6.79 16.89 21.78
C GLU A 68 -7.21 16.71 20.31
N ASP A 69 -8.39 16.10 20.11
CA ASP A 69 -9.03 15.89 18.82
C ASP A 69 -9.99 17.06 18.55
N ILE A 70 -9.56 17.98 17.68
CA ILE A 70 -10.25 19.23 17.41
C ILE A 70 -11.06 19.07 16.11
N VAL A 71 -12.29 19.57 16.13
CA VAL A 71 -13.13 19.68 14.93
C VAL A 71 -13.33 21.17 14.64
N PRO A 72 -12.91 21.68 13.46
CA PRO A 72 -13.10 23.09 13.13
C PRO A 72 -14.57 23.50 13.16
N ALA A 73 -14.86 24.70 13.65
CA ALA A 73 -16.25 25.15 13.87
C ALA A 73 -17.09 25.21 12.57
N ASN A 74 -16.45 25.58 11.46
CA ASN A 74 -17.10 25.70 10.14
C ASN A 74 -17.00 24.43 9.29
N ALA A 75 -16.37 23.36 9.81
CA ALA A 75 -16.22 22.09 9.10
C ALA A 75 -17.53 21.29 9.10
N ASN A 76 -17.74 20.50 8.04
CA ASN A 76 -18.81 19.50 8.05
C ASN A 76 -18.43 18.34 8.97
N LYS A 77 -18.99 18.32 10.17
CA LYS A 77 -18.66 17.35 11.23
C LYS A 77 -18.76 15.89 10.78
N PHE A 78 -19.79 15.54 10.01
CA PHE A 78 -20.04 14.14 9.63
C PHE A 78 -18.96 13.62 8.67
N ILE A 79 -18.69 14.37 7.60
CA ILE A 79 -17.68 13.98 6.60
C ILE A 79 -16.29 14.05 7.23
N PHE A 80 -16.03 15.06 8.07
CA PHE A 80 -14.75 15.23 8.75
C PHE A 80 -14.42 14.03 9.65
N LEU A 81 -15.41 13.46 10.34
CA LEU A 81 -15.27 12.26 11.17
C LEU A 81 -15.04 10.98 10.37
N ILE A 82 -15.76 10.82 9.25
CA ILE A 82 -15.76 9.56 8.49
C ILE A 82 -14.57 9.47 7.53
N ALA A 83 -14.07 10.60 7.01
CA ALA A 83 -13.00 10.58 6.00
C ALA A 83 -11.75 9.78 6.45
N PRO A 84 -11.17 9.97 7.66
CA PRO A 84 -10.04 9.15 8.12
C PRO A 84 -10.38 7.66 8.26
N LEU A 85 -11.61 7.35 8.64
CA LEU A 85 -12.07 5.98 8.81
C LEU A 85 -12.14 5.26 7.45
N ILE A 86 -12.57 5.95 6.38
CA ILE A 86 -12.59 5.38 5.02
C ILE A 86 -11.18 4.96 4.58
N SER A 87 -10.16 5.80 4.81
CA SER A 87 -8.77 5.47 4.42
C SER A 87 -8.28 4.22 5.16
N ALA A 88 -8.45 4.17 6.48
CA ALA A 88 -8.04 3.01 7.27
C ALA A 88 -8.79 1.74 6.88
N ILE A 89 -10.13 1.81 6.73
CA ILE A 89 -10.95 0.66 6.33
C ILE A 89 -10.54 0.16 4.95
N ALA A 90 -10.33 1.06 3.98
CA ALA A 90 -9.92 0.67 2.63
C ALA A 90 -8.55 -0.03 2.66
N ALA A 91 -7.58 0.52 3.38
CA ALA A 91 -6.25 -0.09 3.49
C ALA A 91 -6.29 -1.50 4.11
N PHE A 92 -7.08 -1.69 5.17
CA PHE A 92 -7.24 -3.01 5.78
C PHE A 92 -8.09 -3.97 4.95
N ALA A 93 -9.11 -3.48 4.25
CA ALA A 93 -9.95 -4.31 3.38
C ALA A 93 -9.14 -4.82 2.17
N ALA A 94 -8.23 -4.02 1.61
CA ALA A 94 -7.38 -4.41 0.49
C ALA A 94 -6.51 -5.64 0.79
N LEU A 95 -6.26 -5.94 2.07
CA LEU A 95 -5.49 -7.09 2.53
C LEU A 95 -6.30 -8.39 2.58
N ALA A 96 -7.63 -8.34 2.44
CA ALA A 96 -8.48 -9.52 2.55
C ALA A 96 -8.10 -10.67 1.57
N PRO A 97 -7.85 -10.41 0.26
CA PRO A 97 -7.45 -11.45 -0.68
C PRO A 97 -5.94 -11.76 -0.67
N VAL A 98 -5.13 -11.06 0.12
CA VAL A 98 -3.67 -11.17 0.05
C VAL A 98 -3.19 -12.43 0.80
N PRO A 99 -2.51 -13.38 0.12
CA PRO A 99 -1.88 -14.50 0.79
C PRO A 99 -0.58 -14.06 1.48
N PHE A 100 -0.55 -14.10 2.81
CA PHE A 100 0.61 -13.63 3.60
C PHE A 100 1.71 -14.69 3.77
N LEU A 101 1.32 -15.96 3.85
CA LEU A 101 2.21 -17.09 4.13
C LEU A 101 1.77 -18.31 3.29
N PRO A 102 2.66 -19.28 3.05
CA PRO A 102 2.25 -20.56 2.50
C PRO A 102 1.32 -21.30 3.47
N GLU A 103 0.54 -22.24 2.95
CA GLU A 103 -0.30 -23.10 3.79
C GLU A 103 0.57 -23.83 4.82
N PHE A 104 0.18 -23.76 6.10
CA PHE A 104 0.88 -24.46 7.17
C PHE A 104 -0.09 -25.32 7.97
N GLU A 105 0.37 -26.51 8.34
CA GLU A 105 -0.36 -27.41 9.22
C GLU A 105 -0.06 -27.08 10.67
N VAL A 106 -1.08 -26.70 11.42
CA VAL A 106 -0.98 -26.49 12.87
C VAL A 106 -2.04 -27.37 13.53
N PHE A 107 -1.58 -28.28 14.41
CA PHE A 107 -2.43 -29.25 15.11
C PHE A 107 -3.33 -30.10 14.20
N GLY A 108 -2.83 -30.53 13.02
CA GLY A 108 -3.56 -31.40 12.09
C GLY A 108 -4.61 -30.69 11.23
N HIS A 109 -4.69 -29.37 11.28
CA HIS A 109 -5.52 -28.55 10.38
C HIS A 109 -4.63 -27.70 9.47
N THR A 110 -4.89 -27.74 8.16
CA THR A 110 -4.26 -26.88 7.16
C THR A 110 -4.82 -25.46 7.28
N ILE A 111 -4.06 -24.58 7.93
CA ILE A 111 -4.44 -23.17 8.05
C ILE A 111 -3.92 -22.44 6.81
N ARG A 112 -4.86 -21.97 5.98
CA ARG A 112 -4.58 -21.01 4.92
C ARG A 112 -4.52 -19.60 5.52
N PRO A 113 -3.37 -18.91 5.51
CA PRO A 113 -3.20 -17.56 6.03
C PRO A 113 -3.61 -16.53 4.97
N ILE A 114 -4.86 -16.69 4.52
CA ILE A 114 -5.61 -15.76 3.68
C ILE A 114 -6.95 -15.53 4.39
N LEU A 115 -7.46 -14.30 4.35
CA LEU A 115 -8.73 -13.98 4.99
C LEU A 115 -9.89 -14.52 4.13
N ALA A 116 -9.86 -14.25 2.83
CA ALA A 116 -10.78 -14.80 1.85
C ALA A 116 -10.07 -15.02 0.52
N ASP A 117 -10.12 -16.25 -0.01
CA ASP A 117 -9.66 -16.51 -1.38
C ASP A 117 -10.75 -16.06 -2.35
N ILE A 118 -10.55 -14.90 -2.97
CA ILE A 118 -11.48 -14.30 -3.91
C ILE A 118 -10.97 -14.64 -5.32
N ASN A 119 -11.80 -15.32 -6.11
CA ASN A 119 -11.49 -15.67 -7.51
C ASN A 119 -11.06 -14.43 -8.34
N VAL A 120 -11.65 -13.28 -8.02
CA VAL A 120 -11.40 -12.00 -8.66
C VAL A 120 -10.51 -11.08 -7.80
N GLY A 121 -9.48 -11.65 -7.16
CA GLY A 121 -8.65 -10.96 -6.16
C GLY A 121 -7.97 -9.67 -6.66
N VAL A 122 -7.47 -9.67 -7.89
CA VAL A 122 -6.85 -8.47 -8.50
C VAL A 122 -7.85 -7.33 -8.68
N LEU A 123 -9.07 -7.60 -9.16
CA LEU A 123 -10.10 -6.56 -9.31
C LEU A 123 -10.63 -6.08 -7.96
N TYR A 124 -10.69 -6.96 -6.96
CA TYR A 124 -11.04 -6.57 -5.61
C TYR A 124 -10.05 -5.54 -5.04
N ILE A 125 -8.75 -5.80 -5.16
CA ILE A 125 -7.71 -4.86 -4.71
C ILE A 125 -7.84 -3.52 -5.43
N ALA A 126 -7.96 -3.54 -6.76
CA ALA A 126 -8.12 -2.32 -7.55
C ALA A 126 -9.37 -1.53 -7.12
N GLY A 127 -10.50 -2.21 -6.89
CA GLY A 127 -11.73 -1.55 -6.45
C GLY A 127 -11.64 -0.95 -5.05
N VAL A 128 -10.97 -1.63 -4.11
CA VAL A 128 -10.78 -1.10 -2.74
C VAL A 128 -9.78 0.06 -2.74
N ALA A 129 -8.70 -0.04 -3.53
CA ALA A 129 -7.74 1.04 -3.74
C ALA A 129 -8.43 2.32 -4.25
N ALA A 130 -9.34 2.19 -5.23
CA ALA A 130 -10.13 3.30 -5.76
C ALA A 130 -10.91 4.05 -4.67
N VAL A 131 -11.48 3.33 -3.71
CA VAL A 131 -12.22 3.92 -2.59
C VAL A 131 -11.29 4.72 -1.66
N CYS A 132 -10.06 4.26 -1.48
CA CYS A 132 -9.06 4.96 -0.65
C CYS A 132 -8.76 6.37 -1.19
N VAL A 133 -8.76 6.56 -2.52
CA VAL A 133 -8.47 7.85 -3.17
C VAL A 133 -9.47 8.94 -2.80
N PHE A 134 -10.73 8.59 -2.54
CA PHE A 134 -11.76 9.56 -2.17
C PHE A 134 -11.64 10.08 -0.74
N SER A 135 -10.94 9.36 0.14
CA SER A 135 -10.80 9.75 1.55
C SER A 135 -10.04 11.08 1.72
N PRO A 136 -8.85 11.28 1.12
CA PRO A 136 -8.16 12.58 1.11
C PRO A 136 -9.03 13.74 0.58
N LEU A 137 -9.83 13.51 -0.46
CA LEU A 137 -10.72 14.54 -1.03
C LEU A 137 -11.84 14.91 -0.06
N ALA A 138 -12.50 13.90 0.51
CA ALA A 138 -13.57 14.11 1.49
C ALA A 138 -13.06 14.88 2.72
N ALA A 139 -11.84 14.57 3.16
CA ALA A 139 -11.18 15.26 4.26
C ALA A 139 -10.89 16.74 3.93
N GLY A 140 -10.34 17.02 2.75
CA GLY A 140 -10.08 18.39 2.29
C GLY A 140 -11.34 19.22 2.11
N LEU A 141 -12.42 18.61 1.58
CA LEU A 141 -13.74 19.25 1.44
C LEU A 141 -14.39 19.53 2.80
N ALA A 142 -14.33 18.59 3.74
CA ALA A 142 -14.98 18.71 5.04
C ALA A 142 -14.33 19.77 5.93
N SER A 143 -13.03 20.01 5.73
CA SER A 143 -12.16 20.90 6.52
C SER A 143 -12.51 22.39 6.42
N TYR A 144 -13.36 22.82 5.48
CA TYR A 144 -13.73 24.23 5.25
C TYR A 144 -12.51 25.18 5.06
N ASN A 145 -11.39 24.64 4.57
CA ASN A 145 -10.18 25.40 4.24
C ASN A 145 -9.90 25.26 2.74
N LYS A 146 -9.86 26.40 2.02
CA LYS A 146 -9.65 26.42 0.56
C LYS A 146 -8.28 25.85 0.17
N PHE A 147 -7.26 26.03 1.00
CA PHE A 147 -5.92 25.50 0.72
C PHE A 147 -5.87 23.98 0.86
N ALA A 148 -6.48 23.44 1.91
CA ALA A 148 -6.63 22.00 2.11
C ALA A 148 -7.40 21.35 0.96
N LEU A 149 -8.47 22.01 0.49
CA LEU A 149 -9.27 21.54 -0.65
C LEU A 149 -8.47 21.50 -1.95
N ILE A 150 -7.73 22.56 -2.28
CA ILE A 150 -6.91 22.62 -3.51
C ILE A 150 -5.82 21.54 -3.48
N SER A 151 -5.16 21.36 -2.33
CA SER A 151 -4.13 20.34 -2.16
C SER A 151 -4.70 18.92 -2.30
N ALA A 152 -5.83 18.63 -1.63
CA ALA A 152 -6.52 17.34 -1.74
C ALA A 152 -7.02 17.04 -3.17
N ALA A 153 -7.57 18.04 -3.87
CA ALA A 153 -8.03 17.88 -5.25
C ALA A 153 -6.88 17.52 -6.20
N ARG A 154 -5.71 18.15 -6.05
CA ARG A 154 -4.51 17.85 -6.85
C ARG A 154 -4.02 16.42 -6.61
N ALA A 155 -3.98 15.99 -5.36
CA ALA A 155 -3.59 14.62 -5.02
C ALA A 155 -4.53 13.58 -5.64
N VAL A 156 -5.85 13.79 -5.57
CA VAL A 156 -6.84 12.87 -6.16
C VAL A 156 -6.72 12.78 -7.68
N VAL A 157 -6.49 13.90 -8.37
CA VAL A 157 -6.28 13.87 -9.83
C VAL A 157 -5.06 13.02 -10.19
N ALA A 158 -3.98 13.10 -9.40
CA ALA A 158 -2.80 12.26 -9.63
C ALA A 158 -3.08 10.78 -9.30
N LEU A 159 -3.67 10.50 -8.14
CA LEU A 159 -4.01 9.13 -7.73
C LEU A 159 -4.90 8.43 -8.77
N LEU A 160 -5.97 9.07 -9.24
CA LEU A 160 -6.85 8.54 -10.28
C LEU A 160 -6.13 8.32 -11.62
N SER A 161 -5.22 9.21 -12.00
CA SER A 161 -4.48 9.07 -13.26
C SER A 161 -3.59 7.83 -13.24
N PHE A 162 -2.90 7.56 -12.13
CA PHE A 162 -1.98 6.43 -11.99
C PHE A 162 -2.71 5.11 -11.71
N GLU A 163 -3.94 5.16 -11.22
CA GLU A 163 -4.79 3.97 -11.10
C GLU A 163 -5.04 3.31 -12.47
N VAL A 164 -5.27 4.12 -13.51
CA VAL A 164 -5.40 3.61 -14.89
C VAL A 164 -4.10 2.94 -15.35
N VAL A 165 -2.94 3.50 -15.00
CA VAL A 165 -1.63 2.91 -15.32
C VAL A 165 -1.42 1.59 -14.59
N ALA A 166 -1.76 1.52 -13.29
CA ALA A 166 -1.75 0.28 -12.53
C ALA A 166 -2.66 -0.77 -13.16
N GLY A 167 -3.87 -0.38 -13.57
CA GLY A 167 -4.82 -1.24 -14.28
C GLY A 167 -4.25 -1.83 -15.58
N MET A 168 -3.58 -1.02 -16.41
CA MET A 168 -2.91 -1.51 -17.62
C MET A 168 -1.77 -2.49 -17.32
N ALA A 169 -0.99 -2.23 -16.26
CA ALA A 169 0.04 -3.15 -15.82
C ALA A 169 -0.55 -4.49 -15.32
N LEU A 170 -1.62 -4.43 -14.52
CA LEU A 170 -2.33 -5.62 -14.02
C LEU A 170 -2.94 -6.45 -15.16
N LEU A 171 -3.52 -5.81 -16.18
CA LEU A 171 -4.07 -6.52 -17.35
C LEU A 171 -3.01 -7.39 -18.03
N SER A 172 -1.81 -6.86 -18.26
CA SER A 172 -0.73 -7.64 -18.88
C SER A 172 -0.28 -8.84 -18.04
N VAL A 173 -0.32 -8.73 -16.70
CA VAL A 173 -0.04 -9.85 -15.79
C VAL A 173 -1.13 -10.92 -15.90
N VAL A 174 -2.39 -10.51 -15.83
CA VAL A 174 -3.55 -11.42 -15.90
C VAL A 174 -3.59 -12.17 -17.23
N MET A 175 -3.22 -11.52 -18.33
CA MET A 175 -3.16 -12.17 -19.65
C MET A 175 -2.13 -13.32 -19.68
N VAL A 176 -0.99 -13.17 -19.00
CA VAL A 176 0.06 -14.20 -18.97
C VAL A 176 -0.29 -15.34 -18.02
N THR A 177 -0.93 -15.04 -16.89
CA THR A 177 -1.27 -16.05 -15.86
C THR A 177 -2.61 -16.73 -16.08
N SER A 178 -3.47 -16.17 -16.93
CA SER A 178 -4.83 -16.66 -17.22
C SER A 178 -5.72 -16.82 -15.97
N SER A 179 -5.41 -16.11 -14.88
CA SER A 179 -6.20 -16.11 -13.64
C SER A 179 -6.18 -14.73 -12.98
N LEU A 180 -7.28 -14.41 -12.29
CA LEU A 180 -7.46 -13.19 -11.49
C LEU A 180 -7.20 -13.41 -10.00
N SER A 181 -6.97 -14.66 -9.57
CA SER A 181 -6.61 -14.98 -8.19
C SER A 181 -5.12 -14.73 -7.94
N LEU A 182 -4.80 -14.08 -6.82
CA LEU A 182 -3.42 -13.83 -6.39
C LEU A 182 -2.66 -15.11 -6.07
N VAL A 183 -3.38 -16.14 -5.61
CA VAL A 183 -2.80 -17.45 -5.29
C VAL A 183 -2.34 -18.14 -6.56
N ASP A 184 -3.17 -18.12 -7.61
CA ASP A 184 -2.84 -18.71 -8.91
C ASP A 184 -1.69 -17.96 -9.60
N ILE A 185 -1.70 -16.63 -9.54
CA ILE A 185 -0.61 -15.79 -10.06
C ILE A 185 0.71 -16.15 -9.39
N ASN A 186 0.73 -16.28 -8.06
CA ASN A 186 1.94 -16.70 -7.36
C ASN A 186 2.37 -18.13 -7.74
N ASN A 187 1.42 -19.07 -7.85
CA ASN A 187 1.68 -20.46 -8.22
C ASN A 187 2.23 -20.60 -9.65
N TYR A 188 1.87 -19.69 -10.55
CA TYR A 188 2.44 -19.62 -11.91
C TYR A 188 3.94 -19.30 -11.88
N GLN A 189 4.40 -18.53 -10.89
CA GLN A 189 5.79 -18.05 -10.79
C GLN A 189 6.76 -19.06 -10.15
N LYS A 190 6.47 -20.36 -10.22
CA LYS A 190 7.35 -21.42 -9.72
C LYS A 190 8.63 -21.49 -10.56
N GLY A 191 9.76 -21.16 -9.93
CA GLY A 191 11.09 -21.10 -10.54
C GLY A 191 11.50 -19.70 -11.00
N ILE A 192 12.79 -19.38 -10.88
CA ILE A 192 13.35 -18.03 -11.10
C ILE A 192 13.05 -17.52 -12.51
N PHE A 193 13.20 -18.38 -13.52
CA PHE A 193 12.96 -18.02 -14.92
C PHE A 193 11.49 -17.78 -15.25
N ASN A 194 10.56 -18.22 -14.39
CA ASN A 194 9.12 -17.99 -14.55
C ASN A 194 8.62 -16.75 -13.83
N TRP A 195 9.49 -15.99 -13.16
CA TRP A 195 9.07 -14.76 -12.50
C TRP A 195 8.57 -13.75 -13.52
N LEU A 196 7.41 -13.18 -13.23
CA LEU A 196 6.77 -12.20 -14.10
C LEU A 196 7.61 -10.93 -14.27
N ILE A 197 8.57 -10.63 -13.38
CA ILE A 197 9.53 -9.55 -13.61
C ILE A 197 10.35 -9.74 -14.91
N PHE A 198 10.69 -10.98 -15.27
CA PHE A 198 11.47 -11.26 -16.48
C PHE A 198 10.58 -11.35 -17.72
N LYS A 199 9.35 -11.85 -17.58
CA LYS A 199 8.39 -11.94 -18.70
C LYS A 199 7.75 -10.60 -19.02
N GLN A 200 7.50 -9.78 -18.01
CA GLN A 200 6.77 -8.52 -18.08
C GLN A 200 7.51 -7.38 -17.33
N PRO A 201 8.74 -7.03 -17.75
CA PRO A 201 9.52 -5.99 -17.07
C PRO A 201 8.88 -4.60 -17.18
N LEU A 202 8.21 -4.31 -18.30
CA LEU A 202 7.52 -3.03 -18.48
C LEU A 202 6.32 -2.91 -17.53
N ALA A 203 5.52 -3.97 -17.38
CA ALA A 203 4.42 -4.01 -16.42
C ALA A 203 4.92 -3.80 -14.98
N PHE A 204 6.04 -4.43 -14.61
CA PHE A 204 6.65 -4.25 -13.30
C PHE A 204 6.99 -2.78 -13.02
N VAL A 205 7.67 -2.10 -13.95
CA VAL A 205 8.04 -0.68 -13.79
C VAL A 205 6.80 0.20 -13.70
N LEU A 206 5.81 -0.01 -14.57
CA LEU A 206 4.55 0.74 -14.56
C LEU A 206 3.80 0.57 -13.24
N PHE A 207 3.70 -0.66 -12.74
CA PHE A 207 3.01 -0.97 -11.49
C PHE A 207 3.74 -0.38 -10.29
N VAL A 208 5.07 -0.51 -10.21
CA VAL A 208 5.87 0.10 -9.13
C VAL A 208 5.69 1.61 -9.12
N MET A 209 5.79 2.28 -10.28
CA MET A 209 5.60 3.73 -10.39
C MET A 209 4.19 4.16 -9.96
N ALA A 210 3.16 3.40 -10.32
CA ALA A 210 1.80 3.65 -9.87
C ALA A 210 1.66 3.46 -8.35
N SER A 211 2.26 2.41 -7.77
CA SER A 211 2.25 2.19 -6.32
C SER A 211 2.93 3.31 -5.53
N PHE A 212 3.96 3.97 -6.07
CA PHE A 212 4.57 5.16 -5.43
C PHE A 212 3.59 6.33 -5.32
N VAL A 213 2.80 6.56 -6.37
CA VAL A 213 1.77 7.61 -6.36
C VAL A 213 0.66 7.25 -5.39
N GLU A 214 0.20 6.00 -5.42
CA GLU A 214 -0.88 5.50 -4.56
C GLU A 214 -0.53 5.59 -3.07
N CYS A 215 0.72 5.29 -2.71
CA CYS A 215 1.20 5.39 -1.34
C CYS A 215 1.60 6.82 -0.93
N ASN A 216 1.35 7.83 -1.77
CA ASN A 216 1.76 9.22 -1.56
C ASN A 216 3.23 9.36 -1.12
N ARG A 217 4.14 8.60 -1.73
CA ARG A 217 5.58 8.65 -1.39
C ARG A 217 6.40 9.42 -2.40
N THR A 218 7.44 10.08 -1.91
CA THR A 218 8.43 10.74 -2.75
C THR A 218 9.07 9.72 -3.68
N PRO A 219 9.27 10.07 -4.97
CA PRO A 219 9.23 11.41 -5.57
C PRO A 219 7.85 11.96 -5.93
N PHE A 220 6.78 11.16 -5.87
CA PHE A 220 5.44 11.52 -6.38
C PHE A 220 4.43 11.92 -5.29
N CYS A 221 4.91 12.28 -4.10
CA CYS A 221 4.06 12.75 -3.01
C CYS A 221 3.52 14.16 -3.29
N LEU A 222 2.19 14.30 -3.33
CA LEU A 222 1.51 15.58 -3.52
C LEU A 222 0.69 16.02 -2.31
N THR A 223 0.24 15.08 -1.48
CA THR A 223 -0.59 15.34 -0.29
C THR A 223 0.19 15.97 0.85
N GLU A 224 1.44 15.52 1.06
CA GLU A 224 2.29 15.92 2.19
C GLU A 224 3.41 16.90 1.80
N ASN A 225 3.36 17.48 0.60
CA ASN A 225 4.46 18.32 0.13
C ASN A 225 4.42 19.72 0.76
N GLU A 226 4.99 19.83 1.96
CA GLU A 226 5.11 21.09 2.74
C GLU A 226 5.78 22.23 1.95
N THR A 227 6.58 21.91 0.93
CA THR A 227 7.34 22.90 0.16
C THR A 227 6.53 23.57 -0.95
N GLU A 228 5.36 23.04 -1.31
CA GLU A 228 4.54 23.58 -2.41
C GLU A 228 3.26 24.25 -1.92
N ILE A 229 2.34 23.47 -1.32
CA ILE A 229 1.08 23.93 -0.74
C ILE A 229 0.90 23.22 0.62
N VAL A 230 0.03 23.72 1.48
CA VAL A 230 -0.33 23.10 2.76
C VAL A 230 -0.68 21.60 2.60
N ALA A 231 -0.29 20.80 3.60
CA ALA A 231 -0.51 19.35 3.63
C ALA A 231 -2.00 19.01 3.65
N GLY A 232 -2.55 18.55 2.51
CA GLY A 232 -3.98 18.56 2.18
C GLY A 232 -4.92 18.19 3.33
N TYR A 233 -5.14 16.89 3.56
CA TYR A 233 -5.93 16.42 4.71
C TYR A 233 -5.17 16.53 6.04
N GLY A 234 -3.86 16.79 6.04
CA GLY A 234 -3.06 16.85 7.27
C GLY A 234 -3.18 18.16 8.05
N THR A 235 -3.76 19.22 7.45
CA THR A 235 -3.75 20.57 8.01
C THR A 235 -4.69 20.75 9.21
N GLU A 236 -5.94 20.29 9.08
CA GLU A 236 -7.00 20.57 10.06
C GLU A 236 -7.23 19.42 11.04
N TYR A 237 -6.62 18.26 10.81
CA TYR A 237 -6.81 17.06 11.62
C TYR A 237 -5.79 16.99 12.75
N SER A 238 -6.25 16.64 13.97
CA SER A 238 -5.39 16.44 15.13
C SER A 238 -5.61 15.05 15.77
N GLY A 239 -4.69 14.70 16.68
CA GLY A 239 -4.79 13.49 17.50
C GLY A 239 -4.99 12.20 16.70
N MET A 240 -5.98 11.40 17.12
CA MET A 240 -6.23 10.08 16.55
C MET A 240 -6.75 10.12 15.11
N ARG A 241 -7.53 11.12 14.71
CA ARG A 241 -8.06 11.19 13.34
C ARG A 241 -6.97 11.42 12.32
N TRP A 242 -6.00 12.26 12.65
CA TRP A 242 -4.79 12.42 11.85
C TRP A 242 -4.01 11.10 11.77
N ALA A 243 -3.85 10.42 12.92
CA ALA A 243 -3.16 9.14 12.98
C ALA A 243 -3.80 8.05 12.10
N MET A 244 -5.13 8.05 11.96
CA MET A 244 -5.85 7.08 11.11
C MET A 244 -5.50 7.20 9.63
N PHE A 245 -5.28 8.42 9.11
CA PHE A 245 -4.77 8.59 7.74
C PHE A 245 -3.37 8.00 7.59
N PHE A 246 -2.48 8.29 8.54
CA PHE A 246 -1.12 7.75 8.51
C PHE A 246 -1.08 6.24 8.62
N ILE A 247 -1.88 5.65 9.51
CA ILE A 247 -2.02 4.19 9.60
C ILE A 247 -2.50 3.62 8.26
N GLY A 248 -3.48 4.27 7.62
CA GLY A 248 -3.96 3.89 6.29
C GLY A 248 -2.86 3.92 5.22
N GLU A 249 -2.11 5.03 5.12
CA GLU A 249 -1.04 5.17 4.13
C GLU A 249 0.12 4.20 4.35
N TYR A 250 0.57 4.02 5.60
CA TYR A 250 1.63 3.04 5.90
C TYR A 250 1.15 1.61 5.70
N THR A 251 -0.11 1.31 6.01
CA THR A 251 -0.69 -0.01 5.72
C THR A 251 -0.78 -0.26 4.22
N ASN A 252 -1.20 0.74 3.42
CA ASN A 252 -1.17 0.67 1.97
C ASN A 252 0.24 0.48 1.42
N MET A 253 1.25 1.13 1.99
CA MET A 253 2.65 0.96 1.57
C MET A 253 3.17 -0.47 1.84
N ILE A 254 2.81 -1.06 2.98
CA ILE A 254 3.13 -2.46 3.28
C ILE A 254 2.34 -3.39 2.34
N ALA A 255 1.04 -3.13 2.14
CA ALA A 255 0.20 -3.90 1.23
C ALA A 255 0.75 -3.89 -0.21
N ALA A 256 1.08 -2.71 -0.74
CA ALA A 256 1.70 -2.54 -2.05
C ALA A 256 3.02 -3.31 -2.16
N SER A 257 3.86 -3.28 -1.11
CA SER A 257 5.12 -4.03 -1.09
C SER A 257 4.89 -5.55 -1.17
N ILE A 258 3.85 -6.07 -0.50
CA ILE A 258 3.45 -7.48 -0.58
C ILE A 258 2.85 -7.79 -1.96
N ILE A 259 1.99 -6.94 -2.49
CA ILE A 259 1.34 -7.13 -3.80
C ILE A 259 2.36 -7.13 -4.94
N ILE A 260 3.31 -6.17 -4.96
CA ILE A 260 4.41 -6.16 -5.95
C ILE A 260 5.20 -7.48 -5.87
N THR A 261 5.45 -7.96 -4.66
CA THR A 261 6.18 -9.21 -4.43
C THR A 261 5.42 -10.43 -4.95
N LEU A 262 4.11 -10.49 -4.71
CA LEU A 262 3.23 -11.56 -5.17
C LEU A 262 3.04 -11.55 -6.69
N LEU A 263 2.89 -10.37 -7.30
CA LEU A 263 2.64 -10.24 -8.74
C LEU A 263 3.90 -10.43 -9.59
N PHE A 264 5.07 -9.96 -9.16
CA PHE A 264 6.24 -9.89 -10.04
C PHE A 264 7.45 -10.69 -9.56
N LEU A 265 7.67 -10.76 -8.25
CA LEU A 265 8.88 -11.33 -7.65
C LEU A 265 8.72 -12.79 -7.20
N GLY A 266 7.65 -13.46 -7.63
CA GLY A 266 7.40 -14.87 -7.34
C GLY A 266 7.02 -15.16 -5.89
N GLY A 267 6.50 -14.16 -5.17
CA GLY A 267 5.86 -14.27 -3.85
C GLY A 267 6.48 -15.28 -2.88
N PHE A 268 5.68 -16.28 -2.46
CA PHE A 268 6.06 -17.31 -1.48
C PHE A 268 6.75 -18.53 -2.09
N ASN A 269 7.15 -18.48 -3.36
CA ASN A 269 7.92 -19.58 -3.95
C ASN A 269 9.27 -19.72 -3.25
N GLU A 270 9.58 -20.96 -2.86
CA GLU A 270 10.84 -21.31 -2.22
C GLU A 270 12.01 -21.03 -3.17
N PHE A 271 13.09 -20.51 -2.60
CA PHE A 271 14.34 -20.31 -3.32
C PHE A 271 15.46 -20.98 -2.54
N LEU A 272 16.12 -21.95 -3.18
CA LEU A 272 17.17 -22.79 -2.60
C LEU A 272 16.71 -23.51 -1.33
N PHE A 273 17.00 -22.93 -0.16
CA PHE A 273 16.83 -23.51 1.17
C PHE A 273 15.94 -22.65 2.08
N ILE A 274 15.45 -21.49 1.61
CA ILE A 274 14.67 -20.57 2.44
C ILE A 274 13.18 -20.93 2.32
N PRO A 275 12.48 -21.25 3.43
CA PRO A 275 11.05 -21.50 3.44
C PRO A 275 10.25 -20.36 2.80
N GLY A 276 9.19 -20.69 2.06
CA GLY A 276 8.39 -19.71 1.32
C GLY A 276 7.86 -18.54 2.16
N GLY A 277 7.57 -18.79 3.44
CA GLY A 277 7.14 -17.75 4.38
C GLY A 277 8.23 -16.72 4.73
N LEU A 278 9.49 -17.15 4.88
CA LEU A 278 10.59 -16.22 5.08
C LEU A 278 10.94 -15.47 3.80
N MET A 279 10.75 -16.10 2.64
CA MET A 279 11.02 -15.48 1.35
C MET A 279 10.09 -14.31 1.04
N ILE A 280 8.78 -14.46 1.27
CA ILE A 280 7.84 -13.36 1.05
C ILE A 280 8.12 -12.19 2.00
N LEU A 281 8.48 -12.46 3.25
CA LEU A 281 8.88 -11.43 4.22
C LEU A 281 10.15 -10.70 3.77
N LEU A 282 11.17 -11.44 3.30
CA LEU A 282 12.42 -10.83 2.84
C LEU A 282 12.20 -9.99 1.59
N LYS A 283 11.50 -10.52 0.57
CA LYS A 283 11.22 -9.80 -0.68
C LYS A 283 10.36 -8.57 -0.44
N SER A 284 9.28 -8.68 0.33
CA SER A 284 8.43 -7.54 0.69
C SER A 284 9.20 -6.49 1.50
N SER A 285 10.09 -6.91 2.41
CA SER A 285 10.97 -5.99 3.15
C SER A 285 11.97 -5.28 2.23
N LEU A 286 12.48 -5.95 1.19
CA LEU A 286 13.34 -5.32 0.19
C LEU A 286 12.59 -4.28 -0.65
N VAL A 287 11.36 -4.60 -1.08
CA VAL A 287 10.49 -3.64 -1.80
C VAL A 287 10.15 -2.46 -0.88
N PHE A 288 9.83 -2.72 0.38
CA PHE A 288 9.60 -1.68 1.37
C PHE A 288 10.85 -0.80 1.60
N PHE A 289 12.03 -1.40 1.71
CA PHE A 289 13.29 -0.66 1.78
C PHE A 289 13.54 0.18 0.52
N PHE A 290 13.13 -0.30 -0.66
CA PHE A 290 13.20 0.46 -1.91
C PHE A 290 12.32 1.72 -1.87
N PHE A 291 11.12 1.67 -1.28
CA PHE A 291 10.29 2.87 -1.02
C PHE A 291 11.01 3.87 -0.09
N LEU A 292 11.69 3.40 0.95
CA LEU A 292 12.43 4.28 1.86
C LEU A 292 13.67 4.88 1.20
N TRP A 293 14.37 4.10 0.39
CA TRP A 293 15.60 4.53 -0.28
C TRP A 293 15.33 5.59 -1.35
N THR A 294 14.30 5.39 -2.16
CA THR A 294 13.84 6.39 -3.14
C THR A 294 13.42 7.69 -2.45
N ARG A 295 12.73 7.61 -1.31
CA ARG A 295 12.40 8.81 -0.52
C ARG A 295 13.61 9.62 -0.08
N ALA A 296 14.70 8.96 0.31
CA ALA A 296 15.92 9.66 0.72
C ALA A 296 16.69 10.27 -0.45
N SER A 297 16.57 9.68 -1.64
CA SER A 297 17.49 9.94 -2.76
C SER A 297 16.92 10.89 -3.80
N TRP A 298 15.59 10.95 -3.95
CA TRP A 298 14.95 11.66 -5.07
C TRP A 298 14.24 12.94 -4.63
N PRO A 299 14.25 13.99 -5.47
CA PRO A 299 13.50 15.21 -5.21
C PRO A 299 12.01 15.02 -5.48
N HIS A 300 11.21 15.95 -4.96
CA HIS A 300 9.77 16.01 -5.24
C HIS A 300 9.52 16.49 -6.68
N LEU A 301 8.54 15.89 -7.33
CA LEU A 301 8.05 16.33 -8.64
C LEU A 301 6.78 17.16 -8.51
N ARG A 302 6.66 18.15 -9.39
CA ARG A 302 5.47 19.01 -9.46
C ARG A 302 4.30 18.26 -10.10
N VAL A 303 3.07 18.59 -9.69
CA VAL A 303 1.82 17.99 -10.22
C VAL A 303 1.75 18.02 -11.74
N ASP A 304 2.12 19.13 -12.37
CA ASP A 304 2.07 19.29 -13.83
C ASP A 304 3.00 18.30 -14.55
N GLN A 305 4.19 18.06 -13.99
CA GLN A 305 5.16 17.11 -14.51
C GLN A 305 4.70 15.68 -14.29
N LEU A 306 4.11 15.40 -13.12
CA LEU A 306 3.58 14.08 -12.78
C LEU A 306 2.43 13.68 -13.72
N SER A 307 1.50 14.61 -13.98
CA SER A 307 0.40 14.41 -14.91
C SER A 307 0.91 14.21 -16.34
N MET A 308 1.90 15.00 -16.77
CA MET A 308 2.53 14.83 -18.08
C MET A 308 3.20 13.46 -18.23
N LEU A 309 3.92 13.00 -17.20
CA LEU A 309 4.55 11.67 -17.16
C LEU A 309 3.49 10.56 -17.30
N CYS A 310 2.39 10.67 -16.57
CA CYS A 310 1.30 9.71 -16.64
C CYS A 310 0.69 9.62 -18.04
N TRP A 311 0.20 10.74 -18.57
CA TRP A 311 -0.61 10.76 -19.79
C TRP A 311 0.21 10.66 -21.07
N LYS A 312 1.42 11.21 -21.12
CA LYS A 312 2.23 11.19 -22.34
C LYS A 312 3.19 10.00 -22.43
N ILE A 313 3.56 9.40 -21.30
CA ILE A 313 4.61 8.37 -21.27
C ILE A 313 4.04 7.06 -20.71
N LEU A 314 3.59 7.03 -19.46
CA LEU A 314 3.24 5.78 -18.79
C LEU A 314 1.99 5.11 -19.38
N LEU A 315 0.94 5.88 -19.67
CA LEU A 315 -0.29 5.32 -20.23
C LEU A 315 -0.09 4.75 -21.64
N PRO A 316 0.54 5.46 -22.61
CA PRO A 316 0.88 4.88 -23.91
C PRO A 316 1.76 3.62 -23.80
N LEU A 317 2.75 3.62 -22.89
CA LEU A 317 3.58 2.45 -22.63
C LEU A 317 2.78 1.27 -22.06
N GLY A 318 1.82 1.53 -21.17
CA GLY A 318 0.93 0.50 -20.63
C GLY A 318 0.07 -0.14 -21.72
N ILE A 319 -0.53 0.66 -22.60
CA ILE A 319 -1.32 0.17 -23.74
C ILE A 319 -0.43 -0.66 -24.66
N LEU A 320 0.76 -0.16 -25.00
CA LEU A 320 1.73 -0.88 -25.83
C LEU A 320 2.14 -2.21 -25.20
N ASN A 321 2.33 -2.26 -23.87
CA ASN A 321 2.65 -3.50 -23.17
C ASN A 321 1.53 -4.55 -23.31
N VAL A 322 0.28 -4.14 -23.10
CA VAL A 322 -0.90 -5.01 -23.23
C VAL A 322 -1.00 -5.55 -24.66
N VAL A 323 -0.82 -4.71 -25.67
CA VAL A 323 -0.88 -5.11 -27.08
C VAL A 323 0.23 -6.10 -27.43
N ILE A 324 1.48 -5.83 -27.03
CA ILE A 324 2.61 -6.75 -27.25
C ILE A 324 2.35 -8.09 -26.57
N THR A 325 1.86 -8.07 -25.34
CA THR A 325 1.52 -9.29 -24.59
C THR A 325 0.43 -10.09 -25.29
N GLY A 326 -0.60 -9.41 -25.81
CA GLY A 326 -1.65 -10.05 -26.60
C GLY A 326 -1.13 -10.73 -27.86
N PHE A 327 -0.27 -10.05 -28.62
CA PHE A 327 0.37 -10.66 -29.79
C PHE A 327 1.28 -11.85 -29.43
N ALA A 328 2.07 -11.73 -28.36
CA ALA A 328 2.97 -12.78 -27.92
C ALA A 328 2.24 -14.05 -27.43
N LEU A 329 1.00 -13.93 -26.96
CA LEU A 329 0.17 -15.08 -26.54
C LEU A 329 -0.56 -15.75 -27.71
N LEU A 330 -0.73 -15.04 -28.84
CA LEU A 330 -1.38 -15.57 -30.04
C LEU A 330 -0.43 -16.37 -30.94
N ILE A 331 0.88 -16.11 -30.83
CA ILE A 331 1.95 -16.83 -31.55
C ILE A 331 2.33 -18.09 -30.77
#